data_AF-A0AB37ZDP3-F1
#
_entry.id   AF-A0AB37ZDP3-F1
#
_cell.length_a   1.000
_cell.length_b   1.000
_cell.length_c   1.000
_cell.angle_alpha   90.00
_cell.angle_beta   90.00
_cell.angle_gamma   90.00
#
_symmetry.space_group_name_H-M   'P 1'
#
loop_
_entity.id
_entity.type
_entity.pdbx_description
1 polymer ?
#
loop_
_entity_poly.entity_id
_entity_poly.type
_entity_poly.pdbx_seq_one_letter_code
_entity_poly.pdbx_strand_id
1 'polypeptide(L)'
;MYIVKVKSYLRRVSGVTVVDINKLSLSEIDDKIDELGIHKVAFATKDEAVFHVGSHCFRNRYRIANTAFYQCQKFDLDANKCKALDGWARNAVTAVKTGAISQSTFLSNARELNQFLCWSYNNGYPDLFDSVETYYEAYSEYSNHIYEIHMGGKYTYHTATLKQSAPFTVLYWFFPETTINFKQALPKVPVSLNYNPTPVPPEDQVARGLKLCTEIFKEFTDALLNGNKYPFKVNLMDDNLWAFPIQWLCHTKGTRPPTFIRELWHYNTGTLIPQTNDFALSGTTEPWKLSRMKIKIRMCSLFTDSVWESWRMIVFY
;
A
#
# COMPACT_ATOMS: atom_id res chain seq x y z
N MET A 1 3.36 -6.54 -3.23
CA MET A 1 3.78 -5.13 -3.35
C MET A 1 4.85 -4.92 -2.30
N TYR A 2 6.11 -4.87 -2.75
CA TYR A 2 7.27 -4.78 -1.87
C TYR A 2 7.22 -3.46 -1.09
N ILE A 3 7.24 -3.56 0.24
CA ILE A 3 7.60 -2.43 1.10
C ILE A 3 9.12 -2.43 1.04
N VAL A 4 9.68 -1.66 0.11
CA VAL A 4 11.13 -1.66 -0.15
C VAL A 4 11.81 -0.75 0.86
N LYS A 5 12.80 -1.28 1.58
CA LYS A 5 13.51 -0.63 2.68
C LYS A 5 14.20 0.67 2.23
N VAL A 6 14.08 1.72 3.04
CA VAL A 6 14.44 3.12 2.73
C VAL A 6 15.94 3.33 2.48
N LYS A 7 16.80 2.50 3.08
CA LYS A 7 18.26 2.74 3.16
C LYS A 7 19.00 2.72 1.81
N SER A 8 18.53 1.98 0.80
CA SER A 8 19.21 1.91 -0.51
C SER A 8 18.91 3.10 -1.44
N TYR A 9 17.92 3.95 -1.12
CA TYR A 9 17.38 4.96 -2.04
C TYR A 9 17.83 6.40 -1.80
N LEU A 10 18.31 6.73 -0.59
CA LEU A 10 18.82 8.07 -0.27
C LEU A 10 19.97 8.52 -1.19
N ARG A 11 20.67 7.59 -1.84
CA ARG A 11 21.71 7.92 -2.84
C ARG A 11 21.17 8.47 -4.17
N ARG A 12 19.87 8.32 -4.47
CA ARG A 12 19.28 8.73 -5.77
C ARG A 12 18.46 10.02 -5.72
N VAL A 13 18.20 10.56 -4.53
CA VAL A 13 17.36 11.76 -4.36
C VAL A 13 18.16 12.82 -3.64
N SER A 14 18.81 13.70 -4.40
CA SER A 14 19.57 14.81 -3.83
C SER A 14 18.63 15.82 -3.16
N GLY A 15 18.89 16.18 -1.91
CA GLY A 15 18.22 17.30 -1.24
C GLY A 15 16.90 16.98 -0.54
N VAL A 16 16.55 15.70 -0.35
CA VAL A 16 15.39 15.28 0.48
C VAL A 16 15.88 14.62 1.76
N THR A 17 15.38 15.08 2.89
CA THR A 17 15.67 14.53 4.23
C THR A 17 14.48 13.69 4.70
N VAL A 18 14.77 12.46 5.12
CA VAL A 18 13.77 11.58 5.73
C VAL A 18 13.71 11.84 7.23
N VAL A 19 12.55 12.27 7.70
CA VAL A 19 12.22 12.54 9.10
C VAL A 19 11.43 11.36 9.65
N ASP A 20 12.00 10.65 10.61
CA ASP A 20 11.39 9.46 11.22
C ASP A 20 10.44 9.87 12.35
N ILE A 21 9.13 9.78 12.09
CA ILE A 21 8.08 10.14 13.06
C ILE A 21 8.15 9.25 14.29
N ASN A 22 8.66 8.02 14.20
CA ASN A 22 8.74 7.13 15.35
C ASN A 22 9.89 7.51 16.29
N LYS A 23 11.03 7.91 15.74
CA LYS A 23 12.28 8.11 16.50
C LYS A 23 12.45 9.51 17.08
N LEU A 24 12.00 10.54 16.37
CA LEU A 24 12.20 11.93 16.76
C LEU A 24 11.03 12.43 17.61
N SER A 25 11.27 13.29 18.58
CA SER A 25 10.23 14.01 19.32
C SER A 25 9.48 15.01 18.42
N LEU A 26 8.36 15.55 18.89
CA LEU A 26 7.60 16.56 18.12
C LEU A 26 8.45 17.81 17.86
N SER A 27 9.13 18.33 18.90
CA SER A 27 10.02 19.50 18.79
C SER A 27 11.14 19.27 17.76
N GLU A 28 11.82 18.12 17.81
CA GLU A 28 12.89 17.81 16.85
C GLU A 28 12.39 17.69 15.40
N ILE A 29 11.12 17.29 15.22
CA ILE A 29 10.50 17.25 13.89
C ILE A 29 10.19 18.67 13.42
N ASP A 30 9.64 19.52 14.29
CA ASP A 30 9.35 20.92 13.98
C ASP A 30 10.64 21.69 13.64
N ASP A 31 11.70 21.53 14.44
CA ASP A 31 13.01 22.15 14.21
C ASP A 31 13.59 21.74 12.84
N LYS A 32 13.42 20.47 12.45
CA LYS A 32 13.86 19.98 11.14
C LYS A 32 13.04 20.56 9.99
N ILE A 33 11.73 20.75 10.19
CA ILE A 33 10.87 21.39 9.18
C ILE A 33 11.28 22.85 9.01
N ASP A 34 11.58 23.55 10.11
CA ASP A 34 12.04 24.95 10.09
C ASP A 34 13.40 25.11 9.41
N GLU A 35 14.37 24.25 9.74
CA GLU A 35 15.72 24.27 9.17
C GLU A 35 15.72 23.99 7.66
N LEU A 36 14.97 22.98 7.22
CA LEU A 36 15.04 22.47 5.85
C LEU A 36 14.02 23.12 4.91
N GLY A 37 12.87 23.51 5.46
CA GLY A 37 11.62 23.78 4.76
C GLY A 37 10.89 22.49 4.36
N ILE A 38 9.55 22.50 4.44
CA ILE A 38 8.71 21.33 4.16
C ILE A 38 8.95 20.69 2.78
N HIS A 39 9.33 21.48 1.78
CA HIS A 39 9.63 21.02 0.41
C HIS A 39 10.79 20.03 0.31
N LYS A 40 11.65 19.93 1.34
CA LYS A 40 12.75 18.95 1.43
C LYS A 40 12.44 17.77 2.35
N VAL A 41 11.25 17.67 2.91
CA VAL A 41 10.93 16.68 3.95
C VAL A 41 10.17 15.48 3.37
N ALA A 42 10.54 14.29 3.83
CA ALA A 42 9.75 13.07 3.68
C ALA A 42 9.57 12.41 5.06
N PHE A 43 8.36 11.97 5.39
CA PHE A 43 8.09 11.32 6.66
C PHE A 43 8.24 9.80 6.56
N ALA A 44 8.95 9.20 7.50
CA ALA A 44 9.01 7.75 7.69
C ALA A 44 8.24 7.33 8.95
N THR A 45 7.57 6.18 8.88
CA THR A 45 6.94 5.54 10.04
C THR A 45 7.76 4.34 10.54
N LYS A 46 7.32 3.76 11.66
CA LYS A 46 7.90 2.57 12.30
C LYS A 46 8.13 1.39 11.34
N ASP A 47 7.28 1.24 10.32
CA ASP A 47 7.35 0.14 9.34
C ASP A 47 8.29 0.47 8.16
N GLU A 48 9.12 1.51 8.29
CA GLU A 48 9.96 2.09 7.23
C GLU A 48 9.17 2.55 5.99
N ALA A 49 7.85 2.71 6.11
CA ALA A 49 7.03 3.25 5.04
C ALA A 49 7.18 4.78 4.99
N VAL A 50 7.39 5.30 3.78
CA VAL A 50 7.72 6.72 3.56
C VAL A 50 6.61 7.44 2.81
N PHE A 51 6.33 8.67 3.24
CA PHE A 51 5.50 9.64 2.54
C PHE A 51 6.32 10.90 2.21
N HIS A 52 6.59 11.12 0.92
CA HIS A 52 7.37 12.26 0.45
C HIS A 52 6.50 13.53 0.35
N VAL A 53 6.16 14.11 1.50
CA VAL A 53 5.32 15.32 1.60
C VAL A 53 5.87 16.48 0.78
N GLY A 54 7.17 16.74 0.83
CA GLY A 54 7.81 17.86 0.15
C GLY A 54 7.63 17.86 -1.36
N SER A 55 7.44 16.69 -1.98
CA SER A 55 7.19 16.60 -3.43
C SER A 55 5.93 17.31 -3.90
N HIS A 56 4.93 17.48 -3.03
CA HIS A 56 3.69 18.18 -3.36
C HIS A 56 3.86 19.71 -3.32
N CYS A 57 4.98 20.23 -2.83
CA CYS A 57 5.32 21.65 -2.89
C CYS A 57 5.67 22.13 -4.29
N PHE A 58 5.85 21.21 -5.25
CA PHE A 58 6.27 21.51 -6.60
C PHE A 58 5.13 21.32 -7.60
N ARG A 59 5.10 22.14 -8.65
CA ARG A 59 4.13 22.04 -9.74
C ARG A 59 4.30 20.74 -10.53
N ASN A 60 5.54 20.41 -10.88
CA ASN A 60 5.87 19.16 -11.55
C ASN A 60 6.69 18.25 -10.62
N ARG A 61 6.32 16.96 -10.62
CA ARG A 61 7.02 15.92 -9.85
C ARG A 61 6.95 14.60 -10.58
N TYR A 62 8.07 13.88 -10.59
CA TYR A 62 8.20 12.59 -11.29
C TYR A 62 8.53 11.50 -10.30
N ARG A 63 7.70 10.47 -10.22
CA ARG A 63 7.94 9.38 -9.28
C ARG A 63 9.19 8.61 -9.68
N ILE A 64 10.10 8.44 -8.74
CA ILE A 64 11.31 7.64 -8.98
C ILE A 64 10.92 6.16 -8.89
N ALA A 65 11.20 5.42 -9.96
CA ALA A 65 10.79 4.03 -10.12
C ALA A 65 11.23 3.17 -8.93
N ASN A 66 10.31 2.30 -8.45
CA ASN A 66 10.49 1.43 -7.29
C ASN A 66 10.76 2.15 -5.96
N THR A 67 10.39 3.42 -5.83
CA THR A 67 10.52 4.18 -4.58
C THR A 67 9.23 4.89 -4.17
N ALA A 68 9.24 5.44 -2.94
CA ALA A 68 8.24 6.38 -2.44
C ALA A 68 8.61 7.85 -2.72
N PHE A 69 9.77 8.10 -3.34
CA PHE A 69 10.29 9.44 -3.59
C PHE A 69 9.93 9.94 -4.99
N TYR A 70 10.06 11.25 -5.15
CA TYR A 70 9.75 11.97 -6.36
C TYR A 70 10.93 12.90 -6.68
N GLN A 71 11.27 13.00 -7.95
CA GLN A 71 12.19 14.00 -8.47
C GLN A 71 11.39 15.28 -8.75
N CYS A 72 11.87 16.40 -8.24
CA CYS A 72 11.26 17.72 -8.38
C CYS A 72 12.28 18.71 -8.93
N GLN A 73 11.82 19.67 -9.73
CA GLN A 73 12.67 20.73 -10.27
C GLN A 73 12.62 21.97 -9.37
N LYS A 74 13.77 22.59 -9.08
CA LYS A 74 13.85 23.70 -8.12
C LYS A 74 12.99 24.91 -8.51
N PHE A 75 12.90 25.21 -9.81
CA PHE A 75 12.14 26.36 -10.33
C PHE A 75 10.62 26.16 -10.28
N ASP A 76 10.14 24.93 -10.07
CA ASP A 76 8.71 24.59 -9.99
C ASP A 76 8.16 24.69 -8.56
N LEU A 77 8.95 25.20 -7.61
CA LEU A 77 8.55 25.35 -6.22
C LEU A 77 7.43 26.39 -6.09
N ASP A 78 6.36 26.01 -5.41
CA ASP A 78 5.19 26.86 -5.22
C ASP A 78 5.00 27.21 -3.74
N ALA A 79 5.00 28.50 -3.44
CA ALA A 79 4.96 29.02 -2.07
C ALA A 79 3.64 28.70 -1.36
N ASN A 80 2.51 28.74 -2.07
CA ASN A 80 1.19 28.45 -1.50
C ASN A 80 1.10 26.96 -1.14
N LYS A 81 1.62 26.09 -2.02
CA LYS A 81 1.74 24.65 -1.72
C LYS A 81 2.63 24.39 -0.51
N CYS A 82 3.78 25.08 -0.41
CA CYS A 82 4.65 24.97 0.76
C CYS A 82 3.91 25.33 2.05
N LYS A 83 3.26 26.51 2.09
CA LYS A 83 2.53 26.98 3.26
C LYS A 83 1.45 26.00 3.71
N ALA A 84 0.63 25.53 2.77
CA ALA A 84 -0.44 24.59 3.06
C ALA A 84 0.11 23.25 3.59
N LEU A 85 1.10 22.67 2.89
CA LEU A 85 1.65 21.37 3.28
C LEU A 85 2.46 21.42 4.58
N ASP A 86 3.07 22.56 4.91
CA ASP A 86 3.69 22.79 6.21
C ASP A 86 2.65 22.70 7.33
N GLY A 87 1.56 23.46 7.22
CA GLY A 87 0.45 23.43 8.17
C GLY A 87 -0.14 22.03 8.32
N TRP A 88 -0.38 21.33 7.21
CA TRP A 88 -0.83 19.95 7.23
C TRP A 88 0.16 19.00 7.89
N ALA A 89 1.44 19.09 7.55
CA ALA A 89 2.48 18.20 8.05
C ALA A 89 2.59 18.28 9.57
N ARG A 90 2.62 19.50 10.12
CA ARG A 90 2.70 19.71 11.57
C ARG A 90 1.47 19.20 12.30
N ASN A 91 0.28 19.48 11.78
CA ASN A 91 -0.96 18.96 12.36
C ASN A 91 -1.03 17.42 12.29
N ALA A 92 -0.62 16.83 11.17
CA ALA A 92 -0.60 15.39 10.99
C ALA A 92 0.40 14.70 11.92
N VAL A 93 1.62 15.23 12.05
CA VAL A 93 2.64 14.72 12.98
C VAL A 93 2.18 14.90 14.42
N THR A 94 1.62 16.04 14.78
CA THR A 94 1.06 16.30 16.11
C THR A 94 -0.01 15.28 16.45
N ALA A 95 -0.95 15.02 15.56
CA ALA A 95 -1.99 14.02 15.77
C ALA A 95 -1.44 12.60 15.98
N VAL A 96 -0.33 12.25 15.31
CA VAL A 96 0.37 10.98 15.56
C VAL A 96 1.05 10.99 16.93
N LYS A 97 1.74 12.07 17.28
CA LYS A 97 2.54 12.19 18.51
C LYS A 97 1.70 12.27 19.78
N THR A 98 0.52 12.86 19.69
CA THR A 98 -0.45 12.92 20.79
C THR A 98 -1.29 11.64 20.91
N GLY A 99 -1.13 10.69 19.98
CA GLY A 99 -1.90 9.44 19.96
C GLY A 99 -3.32 9.58 19.43
N ALA A 100 -3.72 10.76 18.92
CA ALA A 100 -5.03 10.95 18.29
C ALA A 100 -5.22 10.04 17.06
N ILE A 101 -4.14 9.75 16.33
CA ILE A 101 -4.12 8.76 15.26
C ILE A 101 -2.88 7.85 15.33
N SER A 102 -2.99 6.63 14.81
CA SER A 102 -1.83 5.74 14.66
C SER A 102 -0.96 6.13 13.45
N GLN A 103 0.31 5.73 13.44
CA GLN A 103 1.19 5.89 12.27
C GLN A 103 0.66 5.17 11.01
N SER A 104 -0.07 4.06 11.18
CA SER A 104 -0.72 3.33 10.07
C SER A 104 -1.89 4.14 9.49
N THR A 105 -2.67 4.79 10.36
CA THR A 105 -3.75 5.70 9.99
C THR A 105 -3.19 6.92 9.26
N PHE A 106 -2.09 7.51 9.76
CA PHE A 106 -1.38 8.59 9.09
C PHE A 106 -1.00 8.20 7.65
N LEU A 107 -0.35 7.05 7.45
CA LEU A 107 0.03 6.60 6.11
C LEU A 107 -1.16 6.35 5.19
N SER A 108 -2.24 5.79 5.73
CA SER A 108 -3.47 5.55 4.97
C SER A 108 -4.07 6.88 4.51
N ASN A 109 -4.21 7.85 5.41
CA ASN A 109 -4.72 9.18 5.09
C ASN A 109 -3.81 9.93 4.12
N ALA A 110 -2.49 9.86 4.30
CA ALA A 110 -1.51 10.49 3.40
C ALA A 110 -1.57 9.89 1.98
N ARG A 111 -1.83 8.59 1.85
CA ARG A 111 -2.04 7.95 0.53
C ARG A 111 -3.32 8.41 -0.15
N GLU A 112 -4.39 8.62 0.61
CA GLU A 112 -5.65 9.12 0.06
C GLU A 112 -5.54 10.61 -0.30
N LEU A 113 -4.88 11.40 0.53
CA LEU A 113 -4.53 12.79 0.21
C LEU A 113 -3.69 12.87 -1.07
N ASN A 114 -2.64 12.05 -1.21
CA ASN A 114 -1.84 12.05 -2.43
C ASN A 114 -2.65 11.69 -3.69
N GLN A 115 -3.62 10.79 -3.57
CA GLN A 115 -4.52 10.47 -4.69
C GLN A 115 -5.41 11.64 -5.06
N PHE A 116 -5.98 12.33 -4.07
CA PHE A 116 -6.74 13.56 -4.28
C PHE A 116 -5.89 14.63 -4.97
N LEU A 117 -4.72 14.97 -4.40
CA LEU A 117 -3.85 16.01 -4.97
C LEU A 117 -3.42 15.68 -6.40
N CYS A 118 -3.03 14.43 -6.68
CA CYS A 118 -2.73 13.99 -8.04
C CYS A 118 -3.92 14.14 -8.99
N TRP A 119 -5.12 13.77 -8.52
CA TRP A 119 -6.34 13.91 -9.32
C TRP A 119 -6.62 15.38 -9.60
N SER A 120 -6.56 16.26 -8.60
CA SER A 120 -6.81 17.70 -8.75
C SER A 120 -5.87 18.33 -9.77
N TYR A 121 -4.56 18.04 -9.70
CA TYR A 121 -3.60 18.58 -10.67
C TYR A 121 -3.87 18.11 -12.11
N ASN A 122 -4.33 16.87 -12.29
CA ASN A 122 -4.66 16.34 -13.61
C ASN A 122 -6.03 16.80 -14.15
N ASN A 123 -6.87 17.42 -13.31
CA ASN A 123 -8.21 17.89 -13.66
C ASN A 123 -8.33 19.41 -13.59
N GLY A 124 -7.22 20.14 -13.81
CA GLY A 124 -7.27 21.60 -13.98
C GLY A 124 -7.19 22.42 -12.70
N TYR A 125 -6.76 21.85 -11.58
CA TYR A 125 -6.53 22.57 -10.31
C TYR A 125 -5.04 22.66 -9.94
N PRO A 126 -4.17 23.27 -10.78
CA PRO A 126 -2.75 23.44 -10.44
C PRO A 126 -2.55 24.35 -9.21
N ASP A 127 -3.47 25.31 -9.04
CA ASP A 127 -3.48 26.38 -8.04
C ASP A 127 -4.43 26.08 -6.87
N LEU A 128 -4.66 24.78 -6.60
CA LEU A 128 -5.53 24.25 -5.54
C LEU A 128 -5.36 24.95 -4.17
N PHE A 129 -4.16 25.43 -3.87
CA PHE A 129 -3.80 26.00 -2.58
C PHE A 129 -3.82 27.54 -2.53
N ASP A 130 -4.25 28.20 -3.60
CA ASP A 130 -4.31 29.67 -3.65
C ASP A 130 -5.48 30.22 -2.82
N SER A 131 -6.58 29.47 -2.71
CA SER A 131 -7.72 29.81 -1.89
C SER A 131 -8.41 28.57 -1.33
N VAL A 132 -9.14 28.74 -0.22
CA VAL A 132 -9.91 27.65 0.38
C VAL A 132 -11.11 27.26 -0.49
N GLU A 133 -11.65 28.23 -1.24
CA GLU A 133 -12.73 28.04 -2.20
C GLU A 133 -12.29 27.15 -3.36
N THR A 134 -11.13 27.43 -3.96
CA THR A 134 -10.56 26.59 -5.05
C THR A 134 -10.26 25.18 -4.54
N TYR A 135 -9.75 25.04 -3.31
CA TYR A 135 -9.55 23.73 -2.70
C TYR A 135 -10.88 22.98 -2.56
N TYR A 136 -11.92 23.66 -2.05
CA TYR A 136 -13.21 23.07 -1.80
C TYR A 136 -13.96 22.70 -3.09
N GLU A 137 -13.81 23.49 -4.16
CA GLU A 137 -14.32 23.20 -5.49
C GLU A 137 -13.71 21.90 -6.04
N ALA A 138 -12.37 21.83 -6.07
CA ALA A 138 -11.66 20.62 -6.50
C ALA A 138 -12.01 19.39 -5.66
N TYR A 139 -12.16 19.59 -4.34
CA TYR A 139 -12.63 18.55 -3.43
C TYR A 139 -14.05 18.08 -3.78
N SER A 140 -14.96 19.00 -4.11
CA SER A 140 -16.34 18.68 -4.46
C SER A 140 -16.42 17.85 -5.73
N GLU A 141 -15.67 18.23 -6.77
CA GLU A 141 -15.59 17.46 -8.01
C GLU A 141 -14.94 16.10 -7.81
N TYR A 142 -13.84 16.04 -7.02
CA TYR A 142 -13.23 14.76 -6.66
C TYR A 142 -14.22 13.87 -5.90
N SER A 143 -14.97 14.43 -4.96
CA SER A 143 -15.96 13.70 -4.17
C SER A 143 -17.04 13.08 -5.07
N ASN A 144 -17.54 13.85 -6.05
CA ASN A 144 -18.48 13.34 -7.05
C ASN A 144 -17.86 12.23 -7.92
N HIS A 145 -16.62 12.44 -8.40
CA HIS A 145 -15.89 11.43 -9.16
C HIS A 145 -15.74 10.10 -8.40
N ILE A 146 -15.43 10.17 -7.10
CA ILE A 146 -15.33 8.98 -6.24
C ILE A 146 -16.69 8.29 -6.06
N TYR A 147 -17.77 9.08 -5.91
CA TYR A 147 -19.12 8.55 -5.83
C TYR A 147 -19.51 7.80 -7.11
N GLU A 148 -19.25 8.37 -8.28
CA GLU A 148 -19.52 7.72 -9.57
C GLU A 148 -18.75 6.40 -9.72
N ILE A 149 -17.47 6.37 -9.33
CA ILE A 149 -16.67 5.14 -9.34
C ILE A 149 -17.23 4.08 -8.39
N HIS A 150 -17.72 4.51 -7.23
CA HIS A 150 -18.38 3.61 -6.27
C HIS A 150 -19.68 3.03 -6.83
N MET A 151 -20.52 3.88 -7.42
CA MET A 151 -21.77 3.46 -8.08
C MET A 151 -21.50 2.51 -9.26
N GLY A 152 -20.37 2.67 -9.95
CA GLY A 152 -19.88 1.73 -10.95
C GLY A 152 -19.32 0.40 -10.40
N GLY A 153 -19.39 0.16 -9.09
CA GLY A 153 -18.98 -1.09 -8.42
C GLY A 153 -17.47 -1.30 -8.28
N LYS A 154 -16.65 -0.32 -8.64
CA LYS A 154 -15.18 -0.44 -8.61
C LYS A 154 -14.59 -0.19 -7.22
N TYR A 155 -15.20 0.69 -6.43
CA TYR A 155 -14.81 0.92 -5.04
C TYR A 155 -15.80 0.31 -4.06
N THR A 156 -15.27 -0.38 -3.06
CA THR A 156 -16.07 -0.79 -1.89
C THR A 156 -16.50 0.45 -1.11
N TYR A 157 -17.60 0.32 -0.36
CA TYR A 157 -18.11 1.36 0.54
C TYR A 157 -17.00 2.02 1.37
N HIS A 158 -16.24 1.21 2.13
CA HIS A 158 -15.18 1.69 3.00
C HIS A 158 -14.11 2.49 2.24
N THR A 159 -13.71 2.02 1.05
CA THR A 159 -12.70 2.69 0.21
C THR A 159 -13.20 4.04 -0.29
N ALA A 160 -14.45 4.09 -0.76
CA ALA A 160 -15.04 5.31 -1.31
C ALA A 160 -15.27 6.36 -0.22
N THR A 161 -15.77 5.94 0.95
CA THR A 161 -15.94 6.82 2.12
C THR A 161 -14.61 7.43 2.57
N LEU A 162 -13.54 6.62 2.67
CA LEU A 162 -12.22 7.11 3.05
C LEU A 162 -11.66 8.14 2.06
N LYS A 163 -11.89 7.91 0.75
CA LYS A 163 -11.49 8.84 -0.32
C LYS A 163 -12.24 10.17 -0.25
N GLN A 164 -13.52 10.16 0.12
CA GLN A 164 -14.31 11.39 0.29
C GLN A 164 -14.02 12.11 1.61
N SER A 165 -13.70 11.39 2.69
CA SER A 165 -13.50 11.98 4.01
C SER A 165 -12.09 12.56 4.19
N ALA A 166 -11.05 11.84 3.76
CA ALA A 166 -9.68 12.24 4.06
C ALA A 166 -9.31 13.64 3.54
N PRO A 167 -9.60 14.05 2.28
CA PRO A 167 -9.31 15.39 1.81
C PRO A 167 -10.13 16.49 2.48
N PHE A 168 -11.33 16.17 2.96
CA PHE A 168 -12.20 17.11 3.66
C PHE A 168 -11.73 17.34 5.09
N THR A 169 -11.37 16.28 5.82
CA THR A 169 -10.93 16.35 7.22
C THR A 169 -9.69 17.22 7.39
N VAL A 170 -8.82 17.28 6.38
CA VAL A 170 -7.57 18.04 6.44
C VAL A 170 -7.66 19.46 5.89
N LEU A 171 -8.84 19.90 5.41
CA LEU A 171 -9.04 21.23 4.82
C LEU A 171 -8.58 22.35 5.77
N TYR A 172 -9.01 22.29 7.03
CA TYR A 172 -8.65 23.28 8.05
C TYR A 172 -7.18 23.20 8.49
N TRP A 173 -6.45 22.14 8.13
CA TRP A 173 -5.01 22.07 8.37
C TRP A 173 -4.22 22.77 7.26
N PHE A 174 -4.77 22.82 6.03
CA PHE A 174 -4.20 23.59 4.93
C PHE A 174 -4.50 25.08 5.07
N PHE A 175 -5.68 25.42 5.56
CA PHE A 175 -6.19 26.79 5.68
C PHE A 175 -6.66 27.08 7.11
N PRO A 176 -5.75 27.19 8.10
CA PRO A 176 -6.13 27.39 9.51
C PRO A 176 -6.88 28.70 9.75
N GLU A 177 -6.64 29.72 8.92
CA GLU A 177 -7.27 31.04 9.02
C GLU A 177 -8.67 31.11 8.40
N THR A 178 -9.15 30.02 7.80
CA THR A 178 -10.48 30.04 7.16
C THR A 178 -11.59 30.15 8.21
N THR A 179 -12.48 31.11 8.00
CA THR A 179 -13.69 31.30 8.82
C THR A 179 -14.92 30.62 8.21
N ILE A 180 -14.79 30.12 6.98
CA ILE A 180 -15.88 29.49 6.24
C ILE A 180 -16.07 28.06 6.76
N ASN A 181 -17.27 27.77 7.26
CA ASN A 181 -17.63 26.43 7.69
C ASN A 181 -18.14 25.60 6.50
N PHE A 182 -17.22 24.94 5.81
CA PHE A 182 -17.55 24.03 4.72
C PHE A 182 -18.23 22.77 5.24
N LYS A 183 -19.18 22.25 4.46
CA LYS A 183 -19.79 20.93 4.68
C LYS A 183 -19.15 19.93 3.73
N GLN A 184 -19.20 18.65 4.08
CA GLN A 184 -18.74 17.61 3.17
C GLN A 184 -19.58 17.61 1.88
N ALA A 185 -18.93 17.52 0.72
CA ALA A 185 -19.58 17.63 -0.58
C ALA A 185 -20.60 16.50 -0.81
N LEU A 186 -21.69 16.83 -1.50
CA LEU A 186 -22.68 15.88 -2.00
C LEU A 186 -22.35 15.54 -3.48
N PRO A 187 -22.63 14.31 -3.95
CA PRO A 187 -23.26 13.20 -3.23
C PRO A 187 -22.29 12.46 -2.28
N LYS A 188 -22.80 12.02 -1.13
CA LYS A 188 -22.06 11.16 -0.21
C LYS A 188 -22.24 9.70 -0.60
N VAL A 189 -21.18 8.92 -0.45
CA VAL A 189 -21.27 7.46 -0.52
C VAL A 189 -22.28 6.99 0.54
N PRO A 190 -23.35 6.26 0.15
CA PRO A 190 -24.40 5.87 1.08
C PRO A 190 -23.84 4.96 2.16
N VAL A 191 -24.16 5.24 3.42
CA VAL A 191 -23.72 4.44 4.56
C VAL A 191 -24.26 3.03 4.43
N SER A 192 -23.37 2.05 4.20
CA SER A 192 -23.74 0.65 4.34
C SER A 192 -23.77 0.32 5.82
N LEU A 193 -24.98 0.26 6.40
CA LEU A 193 -25.20 -0.21 7.78
C LEU A 193 -24.98 -1.72 7.93
N ASN A 194 -24.79 -2.43 6.82
CA ASN A 194 -24.54 -3.86 6.82
C ASN A 194 -23.06 -4.12 7.15
N TYR A 195 -22.74 -4.05 8.44
CA TYR A 195 -21.53 -4.66 8.96
C TYR A 195 -21.62 -6.16 8.69
N ASN A 196 -20.85 -6.65 7.72
CA ASN A 196 -20.65 -8.07 7.52
C ASN A 196 -19.46 -8.48 8.41
N PRO A 197 -19.69 -8.93 9.67
CA PRO A 197 -18.60 -9.48 10.45
C PRO A 197 -17.94 -10.60 9.65
N THR A 198 -16.61 -10.67 9.73
CA THR A 198 -15.94 -11.86 9.23
C THR A 198 -16.47 -13.05 10.02
N PRO A 199 -17.15 -14.03 9.39
CA PRO A 199 -17.74 -15.14 10.11
C PRO A 199 -16.64 -15.91 10.82
N VAL A 200 -16.94 -16.38 12.03
CA VAL A 200 -16.03 -17.28 12.74
C VAL A 200 -15.94 -18.56 11.92
N PRO A 201 -14.74 -18.98 11.49
CA PRO A 201 -14.60 -20.23 10.74
C PRO A 201 -15.03 -21.42 11.62
N PRO A 202 -15.72 -22.43 11.06
CA PRO A 202 -16.01 -23.68 11.74
C PRO A 202 -14.75 -24.35 12.33
N GLU A 203 -14.89 -25.04 13.47
CA GLU A 203 -13.76 -25.67 14.17
C GLU A 203 -12.98 -26.66 13.31
N ASP A 204 -13.65 -27.41 12.43
CA ASP A 204 -13.04 -28.34 11.49
C ASP A 204 -12.14 -27.63 10.46
N GLN A 205 -12.56 -26.44 9.99
CA GLN A 205 -11.74 -25.63 9.09
C GLN A 205 -10.53 -25.04 9.80
N VAL A 206 -10.68 -24.64 11.07
CA VAL A 206 -9.57 -24.18 11.91
C VAL A 206 -8.58 -25.30 12.14
N ALA A 207 -9.05 -26.48 12.54
CA ALA A 207 -8.22 -27.67 12.76
C ALA A 207 -7.49 -28.09 11.47
N ARG A 208 -8.17 -28.09 10.32
CA ARG A 208 -7.55 -28.37 9.02
C ARG A 208 -6.49 -27.33 8.66
N GLY A 209 -6.77 -26.05 8.89
CA GLY A 209 -5.82 -24.97 8.66
C GLY A 209 -4.56 -25.09 9.52
N LEU A 210 -4.72 -25.38 10.82
CA LEU A 210 -3.62 -25.59 11.75
C LEU A 210 -2.78 -26.81 11.38
N LYS A 211 -3.42 -27.95 11.10
CA LYS A 211 -2.72 -29.18 10.70
C LYS A 211 -1.94 -28.97 9.40
N LEU A 212 -2.50 -28.26 8.41
CA LEU A 212 -1.78 -27.92 7.17
C LEU A 212 -0.54 -27.07 7.46
N CYS A 213 -0.66 -26.07 8.34
CA CYS A 213 0.48 -25.23 8.73
C CYS A 213 1.56 -26.04 9.45
N THR A 214 1.16 -26.94 10.34
CA THR A 214 2.07 -27.83 11.06
C THR A 214 2.82 -28.78 10.12
N GLU A 215 2.13 -29.37 9.14
CA GLU A 215 2.76 -30.26 8.14
C GLU A 215 3.74 -29.50 7.25
N ILE A 216 3.36 -28.32 6.73
CA ILE A 216 4.28 -27.46 5.97
C ILE A 216 5.51 -27.15 6.82
N PHE A 217 5.32 -26.71 8.06
CA PHE A 217 6.43 -26.35 8.94
C PHE A 217 7.35 -27.55 9.21
N LYS A 218 6.77 -28.73 9.48
CA LYS A 218 7.50 -29.95 9.74
C LYS A 218 8.34 -30.37 8.53
N GLU A 219 7.73 -30.48 7.34
CA GLU A 219 8.42 -30.95 6.14
C GLU A 219 9.55 -30.00 5.71
N PHE A 220 9.35 -28.67 5.85
CA PHE A 220 10.42 -27.70 5.57
C PHE A 220 11.53 -27.74 6.63
N THR A 221 11.17 -27.96 7.90
CA THR A 221 12.16 -28.11 8.98
C THR A 221 12.98 -29.39 8.78
N ASP A 222 12.32 -30.52 8.49
CA ASP A 222 12.97 -31.80 8.20
C ASP A 222 13.86 -31.69 6.95
N ALA A 223 13.41 -30.99 5.90
CA ALA A 223 14.23 -30.75 4.72
C ALA A 223 15.48 -29.91 5.04
N LEU A 224 15.35 -28.88 5.87
CA LEU A 224 16.46 -28.03 6.30
C LEU A 224 17.47 -28.81 7.16
N LEU A 225 16.98 -29.55 8.17
CA LEU A 225 17.82 -30.33 9.10
C LEU A 225 18.56 -31.46 8.40
N ASN A 226 17.94 -32.10 7.41
CA ASN A 226 18.56 -33.20 6.65
C ASN A 226 19.37 -32.71 5.44
N GLY A 227 19.44 -31.40 5.19
CA GLY A 227 20.18 -30.85 4.06
C GLY A 227 19.62 -31.28 2.70
N ASN A 228 18.29 -31.46 2.60
CA ASN A 228 17.64 -31.87 1.37
C ASN A 228 17.92 -30.84 0.28
N LYS A 229 18.43 -31.32 -0.86
CA LYS A 229 18.67 -30.46 -2.03
C LYS A 229 17.34 -30.18 -2.73
N TYR A 230 17.22 -28.97 -3.25
CA TYR A 230 16.12 -28.62 -4.14
C TYR A 230 16.21 -29.37 -5.48
N PRO A 231 15.07 -29.66 -6.14
CA PRO A 231 13.72 -29.56 -5.58
C PRO A 231 13.43 -30.72 -4.61
N PHE A 232 12.67 -30.45 -3.55
CA PHE A 232 12.23 -31.49 -2.60
C PHE A 232 10.72 -31.53 -2.49
N LYS A 233 10.19 -32.70 -2.19
CA LYS A 233 8.76 -32.95 -2.05
C LYS A 233 8.34 -32.69 -0.60
N VAL A 234 7.24 -31.96 -0.44
CA VAL A 234 6.55 -31.69 0.81
C VAL A 234 5.25 -32.46 0.78
N ASN A 235 5.12 -33.45 1.66
CA ASN A 235 3.88 -34.22 1.75
C ASN A 235 2.88 -33.47 2.64
N LEU A 236 1.72 -33.14 2.09
CA LEU A 236 0.61 -32.51 2.79
C LEU A 236 -0.52 -33.55 2.93
N MET A 237 -1.46 -33.35 3.86
CA MET A 237 -2.53 -34.30 4.19
C MET A 237 -3.04 -35.14 3.01
N ASP A 238 -3.59 -34.47 2.00
CA ASP A 238 -4.25 -35.10 0.85
C ASP A 238 -3.52 -34.84 -0.47
N ASP A 239 -2.37 -34.14 -0.44
CA ASP A 239 -1.70 -33.66 -1.65
C ASP A 239 -0.19 -33.54 -1.44
N ASN A 240 0.55 -33.32 -2.52
CA ASN A 240 1.99 -33.14 -2.46
C ASN A 240 2.40 -31.85 -3.16
N LEU A 241 3.25 -31.09 -2.49
CA LEU A 241 3.84 -29.89 -3.03
C LEU A 241 5.31 -30.14 -3.35
N TRP A 242 5.77 -29.66 -4.51
CA TRP A 242 7.21 -29.59 -4.78
C TRP A 242 7.75 -28.21 -4.42
N ALA A 243 8.75 -28.17 -3.55
CA ALA A 243 9.48 -26.96 -3.19
C ALA A 243 10.64 -26.75 -4.16
N PHE A 244 10.68 -25.59 -4.82
CA PHE A 244 11.71 -25.20 -5.77
C PHE A 244 12.46 -23.95 -5.28
N PRO A 245 13.72 -23.73 -5.69
CA PRO A 245 14.51 -22.57 -5.30
C PRO A 245 14.20 -21.38 -6.21
N ILE A 246 12.92 -21.07 -6.42
CA ILE A 246 12.45 -19.94 -7.21
C ILE A 246 11.58 -19.03 -6.33
N GLN A 247 11.52 -17.75 -6.67
CA GLN A 247 10.82 -16.71 -5.91
C GLN A 247 9.29 -16.96 -5.74
N TRP A 248 8.75 -17.99 -6.40
CA TRP A 248 7.34 -18.39 -6.39
C TRP A 248 7.24 -19.88 -6.01
N LEU A 249 7.12 -20.14 -4.71
CA LEU A 249 7.26 -21.48 -4.12
C LEU A 249 6.19 -22.52 -4.53
N CYS A 250 4.98 -22.12 -4.97
CA CYS A 250 3.85 -23.05 -5.15
C CYS A 250 2.85 -22.57 -6.22
N HIS A 251 2.39 -23.46 -7.12
CA HIS A 251 1.32 -23.17 -8.09
C HIS A 251 0.34 -24.33 -8.26
N THR A 252 -0.95 -24.03 -8.43
CA THR A 252 -1.99 -25.00 -8.82
C THR A 252 -2.13 -25.03 -10.35
N LYS A 253 -2.67 -26.13 -10.91
CA LYS A 253 -2.80 -26.39 -12.37
C LYS A 253 -3.51 -25.31 -13.19
N GLY A 254 -4.27 -24.40 -12.58
CA GLY A 254 -4.98 -23.30 -13.25
C GLY A 254 -4.29 -21.93 -13.22
N THR A 255 -3.09 -21.83 -12.65
CA THR A 255 -2.42 -20.53 -12.43
C THR A 255 -1.61 -20.11 -13.65
N ARG A 256 -1.80 -18.89 -14.16
CA ARG A 256 -0.92 -18.31 -15.18
C ARG A 256 0.33 -17.70 -14.52
N PRO A 257 1.54 -18.19 -14.81
CA PRO A 257 2.77 -17.63 -14.25
C PRO A 257 3.03 -16.20 -14.79
N PRO A 258 3.71 -15.34 -14.03
CA PRO A 258 4.14 -14.02 -14.50
C PRO A 258 5.02 -14.09 -15.76
N THR A 259 4.92 -13.08 -16.62
CA THR A 259 5.62 -12.99 -17.92
C THR A 259 7.15 -12.93 -17.86
N PHE A 260 7.74 -12.77 -16.68
CA PHE A 260 9.21 -12.77 -16.51
C PHE A 260 9.78 -14.17 -16.24
N ILE A 261 8.93 -15.17 -16.02
CA ILE A 261 9.35 -16.56 -15.78
C ILE A 261 9.56 -17.26 -17.12
N ARG A 262 10.82 -17.47 -17.52
CA ARG A 262 11.16 -18.00 -18.86
C ARG A 262 11.03 -19.52 -18.97
N GLU A 263 11.02 -20.23 -17.84
CA GLU A 263 11.04 -21.68 -17.78
C GLU A 263 10.06 -22.17 -16.70
N LEU A 264 9.34 -23.23 -17.01
CA LEU A 264 8.35 -23.85 -16.13
C LEU A 264 8.77 -25.30 -15.87
N TRP A 265 8.54 -25.79 -14.66
CA TRP A 265 8.80 -27.18 -14.34
C TRP A 265 7.65 -28.07 -14.83
N HIS A 266 7.94 -29.06 -15.68
CA HIS A 266 6.95 -29.99 -16.20
C HIS A 266 6.79 -31.21 -15.28
N TYR A 267 5.66 -31.28 -14.57
CA TYR A 267 5.43 -32.25 -13.49
C TYR A 267 5.44 -33.72 -13.93
N ASN A 268 5.09 -34.03 -15.18
CA ASN A 268 5.07 -35.41 -15.68
C ASN A 268 6.45 -35.90 -16.16
N THR A 269 7.35 -34.98 -16.54
CA THR A 269 8.66 -35.35 -17.11
C THR A 269 9.83 -34.99 -16.18
N GLY A 270 9.60 -34.18 -15.15
CA GLY A 270 10.65 -33.76 -14.22
C GLY A 270 11.72 -32.87 -14.88
N THR A 271 11.34 -32.09 -15.89
CA THR A 271 12.26 -31.24 -16.66
C THR A 271 11.77 -29.80 -16.70
N LEU A 272 12.70 -28.85 -16.80
CA LEU A 272 12.39 -27.46 -17.15
C LEU A 272 12.03 -27.38 -18.63
N ILE A 273 10.90 -26.76 -18.92
CA ILE A 273 10.44 -26.46 -20.28
C ILE A 273 10.33 -24.95 -20.47
N PRO A 274 10.69 -24.41 -21.65
CA PRO A 274 10.51 -23.00 -21.94
C PRO A 274 9.04 -22.59 -21.81
N GLN A 275 8.77 -21.40 -21.27
CA GLN A 275 7.44 -20.81 -21.31
C GLN A 275 7.10 -20.47 -22.77
N THR A 276 6.44 -21.39 -23.47
CA THR A 276 5.86 -21.12 -24.79
C THR A 276 4.43 -20.59 -24.66
N ASN A 277 3.93 -19.88 -25.68
CA ASN A 277 2.56 -19.36 -25.72
C ASN A 277 1.49 -20.48 -25.73
N ASP A 278 1.88 -21.74 -25.83
CA ASP A 278 1.01 -22.90 -26.04
C ASP A 278 0.52 -23.57 -24.75
N PHE A 279 0.87 -23.04 -23.56
CA PHE A 279 0.26 -23.46 -22.28
C PHE A 279 -1.18 -22.95 -22.07
N ALA A 280 -1.96 -22.87 -23.16
CA ALA A 280 -3.41 -22.78 -23.11
C ALA A 280 -3.96 -24.20 -23.19
N LEU A 281 -4.30 -24.80 -22.04
CA LEU A 281 -5.15 -25.98 -22.04
C LEU A 281 -6.51 -25.59 -22.66
N SER A 282 -6.77 -26.14 -23.83
CA SER A 282 -8.05 -26.10 -24.54
C SER A 282 -9.14 -26.73 -23.69
N GLY A 283 -10.26 -26.03 -23.51
CA GLY A 283 -11.47 -26.62 -22.95
C GLY A 283 -12.47 -25.63 -22.38
N THR A 284 -13.43 -25.25 -23.22
CA THR A 284 -14.72 -24.61 -22.94
C THR A 284 -14.77 -23.09 -22.71
N THR A 285 -15.63 -22.51 -23.54
CA THR A 285 -16.07 -21.14 -23.76
C THR A 285 -16.96 -20.62 -22.63
N GLU A 286 -16.56 -19.54 -21.96
CA GLU A 286 -17.34 -18.30 -21.76
C GLU A 286 -16.55 -17.29 -20.89
N PRO A 287 -16.72 -15.96 -21.09
CA PRO A 287 -15.86 -14.94 -20.50
C PRO A 287 -16.40 -14.45 -19.14
N TRP A 288 -15.90 -15.00 -18.04
CA TRP A 288 -16.06 -14.35 -16.74
C TRP A 288 -14.90 -13.38 -16.48
N LYS A 289 -15.25 -12.09 -16.33
CA LYS A 289 -14.35 -11.00 -15.90
C LYS A 289 -13.69 -11.35 -14.56
N LEU A 290 -12.41 -11.71 -14.59
CA LEU A 290 -11.59 -11.83 -13.38
C LEU A 290 -11.14 -10.44 -12.92
N SER A 291 -11.80 -9.97 -11.86
CA SER A 291 -11.27 -8.93 -11.00
C SER A 291 -9.91 -9.36 -10.43
N ARG A 292 -9.00 -8.39 -10.30
CA ARG A 292 -7.61 -8.58 -9.88
C ARG A 292 -7.50 -9.29 -8.52
N MET A 293 -7.34 -10.61 -8.53
CA MET A 293 -7.00 -11.38 -7.34
C MET A 293 -5.49 -11.24 -7.09
N LYS A 294 -5.14 -10.45 -6.06
CA LYS A 294 -3.78 -10.38 -5.53
C LYS A 294 -3.46 -11.72 -4.86
N ILE A 295 -2.62 -12.55 -5.46
CA ILE A 295 -1.97 -13.65 -4.75
C ILE A 295 -0.89 -13.05 -3.86
N LYS A 296 -1.33 -12.63 -2.67
CA LYS A 296 -0.52 -12.65 -1.45
C LYS A 296 -0.49 -14.12 -1.06
N ILE A 297 0.65 -14.72 -0.73
CA ILE A 297 0.62 -15.94 0.10
C ILE A 297 0.08 -15.48 1.46
N ARG A 298 -1.25 -15.38 1.55
CA ARG A 298 -1.96 -15.50 2.82
C ARG A 298 -1.96 -17.00 3.08
N MET A 299 -1.01 -17.46 3.87
CA MET A 299 -1.37 -18.53 4.81
C MET A 299 -2.63 -18.06 5.53
N CYS A 300 -3.58 -18.98 5.68
CA CYS A 300 -4.94 -18.76 6.14
C CYS A 300 -5.05 -17.74 7.27
N SER A 301 -6.20 -17.09 7.31
CA SER A 301 -6.70 -16.07 8.24
C SER A 301 -6.77 -16.50 9.73
N LEU A 302 -5.74 -17.14 10.26
CA LEU A 302 -5.66 -17.64 11.64
C LEU A 302 -4.43 -17.16 12.42
N PHE A 303 -3.58 -16.32 11.84
CA PHE A 303 -2.41 -15.80 12.53
C PHE A 303 -2.49 -14.28 12.69
N THR A 304 -2.50 -13.85 13.94
CA THR A 304 -2.26 -12.46 14.35
C THR A 304 -0.83 -12.05 14.02
N ASP A 305 -0.60 -10.74 13.88
CA ASP A 305 0.65 -10.14 13.41
C ASP A 305 1.91 -10.54 14.22
N SER A 306 1.75 -11.09 15.43
CA SER A 306 2.87 -11.55 16.28
C SER A 306 3.59 -12.81 15.77
N VAL A 307 2.91 -13.70 15.03
CA VAL A 307 3.56 -14.92 14.50
C VAL A 307 4.42 -14.61 13.27
N TRP A 308 4.13 -13.51 12.57
CA TRP A 308 4.87 -13.07 11.39
C TRP A 308 6.28 -12.55 11.73
N GLU A 309 6.48 -11.96 12.92
CA GLU A 309 7.79 -11.47 13.38
C GLU A 309 8.74 -12.62 13.72
N SER A 310 8.24 -13.73 14.28
CA SER A 310 9.05 -14.92 14.55
C SER A 310 9.56 -15.60 13.27
N TRP A 311 8.78 -15.57 12.18
CA TRP A 311 9.18 -16.14 10.89
C TRP A 311 10.26 -15.33 10.17
N ARG A 312 10.34 -14.02 10.42
CA ARG A 312 11.42 -13.18 9.85
C ARG A 312 12.80 -13.53 10.38
N MET A 313 12.90 -14.08 11.59
CA MET A 313 14.18 -14.42 12.20
C MET A 313 14.74 -15.79 11.78
N ILE A 314 13.91 -16.71 11.27
CA ILE A 314 14.34 -18.10 11.02
C ILE A 314 14.81 -18.32 9.56
N VAL A 315 14.38 -17.49 8.60
CA VAL A 315 14.65 -17.70 7.16
C VAL A 315 15.84 -16.88 6.62
N PHE A 316 16.44 -16.02 7.45
CA PHE A 316 17.63 -15.24 7.08
C PHE A 316 18.72 -15.35 8.15
N TYR A 317 19.22 -16.57 8.34
CA TYR A 317 20.60 -16.81 8.73
C TYR A 317 21.22 -17.85 7.79
#